data_AF-A0A7J2TJ14-F1
#
_entry.id   AF-A0A7J2TJ14-F1
#
_cell.length_a   1.000
_cell.length_b   1.000
_cell.length_c   1.000
_cell.angle_alpha   90.00
_cell.angle_beta   90.00
_cell.angle_gamma   90.00
#
_symmetry.space_group_name_H-M   'P 1'
#
loop_
_entity.id
_entity.type
_entity.pdbx_description
1 polymer ?
#
loop_
_entity_poly.entity_id
_entity_poly.type
_entity_poly.pdbx_seq_one_letter_code
_entity_poly.pdbx_strand_id
1 'polypeptide(L)' 'MRYKVCVLGATGMVGQKFVQLLENHPW' A
#
# COMPACT_ATOMS: atom_id res chain seq x y z
N MET A 1 0.15 9.81 12.62
CA MET A 1 0.90 10.66 11.67
C MET A 1 0.76 10.00 10.32
N ARG A 2 0.21 10.66 9.30
CA ARG A 2 -0.11 10.01 8.01
C ARG A 2 0.87 10.40 6.92
N TYR A 3 1.43 9.41 6.24
CA TYR A 3 2.45 9.61 5.22
C TYR A 3 1.89 9.31 3.84
N LYS A 4 2.08 10.24 2.91
CA LYS A 4 1.71 10.03 1.52
C LYS A 4 2.73 9.11 0.88
N VAL A 5 2.30 7.88 0.59
CA VAL A 5 3.11 6.87 -0.08
C VAL A 5 2.42 6.46 -1.38
N CYS A 6 3.19 5.91 -2.31
CA CYS A 6 2.69 5.35 -3.56
C CYS A 6 3.29 3.95 -3.75
N VAL A 7 2.48 3.02 -4.24
CA VAL A 7 2.93 1.67 -4.61
C VAL A 7 3.07 1.61 -6.13
N LEU A 8 4.30 1.54 -6.62
CA LEU A 8 4.57 1.30 -8.03
C LEU A 8 4.26 -0.16 -8.37
N GLY A 9 3.58 -0.39 -9.49
CA GLY A 9 3.17 -1.75 -9.88
C GLY A 9 2.08 -2.35 -9.00
N ALA A 10 1.16 -1.51 -8.49
CA ALA A 10 0.05 -1.92 -7.62
C ALA A 10 -0.82 -3.07 -8.18
N THR A 11 -0.85 -3.27 -9.51
CA THR A 11 -1.62 -4.34 -10.16
C THR A 11 -0.97 -5.73 -10.07
N GLY A 12 0.33 -5.81 -9.78
CA GLY A 12 1.03 -7.08 -9.62
C GLY A 12 0.68 -7.81 -8.32
N MET A 13 1.02 -9.09 -8.23
CA MET A 13 0.75 -9.92 -7.04
C MET A 13 1.30 -9.30 -5.75
N VAL A 14 2.48 -8.67 -5.82
CA VAL A 14 3.12 -7.99 -4.69
C VAL A 14 2.47 -6.64 -4.40
N GLY A 15 2.15 -5.86 -5.45
CA GLY A 15 1.52 -4.55 -5.32
C GLY A 15 0.16 -4.60 -4.63
N GLN A 16 -0.67 -5.58 -4.99
CA GLN A 16 -1.98 -5.81 -4.37
C GLN A 16 -1.85 -6.10 -2.87
N LYS A 17 -0.83 -6.86 -2.45
CA LYS A 17 -0.56 -7.14 -1.04
C LYS A 17 -0.14 -5.90 -0.26
N PHE A 18 0.70 -5.04 -0.85
CA PHE A 18 1.06 -3.77 -0.23
C PHE A 18 -0.15 -2.84 -0.09
N VAL A 19 -1.03 -2.77 -1.09
CA VAL A 19 -2.27 -1.99 -0.99
C VAL A 19 -3.16 -2.50 0.15
N GLN A 20 -3.35 -3.81 0.29
CA GLN A 20 -4.13 -4.41 1.38
C GLN A 20 -3.56 -4.08 2.77
N LEU A 21 -2.23 -4.13 2.93
CA LEU A 21 -1.57 -3.80 4.20
C LEU A 21 -1.65 -2.31 4.53
N LEU A 22 -1.56 -1.45 3.51
CA LEU A 22 -1.60 0.00 3.66
C LEU A 22 -3.02 0.55 3.89
N GLU A 23 -4.07 -0.16 3.47
CA GLU A 23 -5.46 0.27 3.62
C GLU A 23 -5.88 0.45 5.09
N ASN A 24 -5.37 -0.39 6.00
CA ASN A 24 -5.68 -0.36 7.43
C ASN A 24 -4.44 -0.07 8.29
N HIS A 25 -3.42 0.58 7.73
CA HIS A 25 -2.20 0.85 8.47
C HIS A 25 -2.42 1.98 9.50
N PRO A 26 -1.94 1.84 10.75
CA PRO A 26 -2.16 2.83 11.82
C PRO A 26 -1.43 4.17 11.61
N TRP A 27 -0.61 4.27 10.56
CA TRP A 27 0.28 5.38 10.25
C TRP A 27 0.31 5.61 8.73
#